data_AF-A0A2D5IL63-F1
#
_entry.id   AF-A0A2D5IL63-F1
#
_cell.length_a   1.000
_cell.length_b   1.000
_cell.length_c   1.000
_cell.angle_alpha   90.00
_cell.angle_beta   90.00
_cell.angle_gamma   90.00
#
_symmetry.space_group_name_H-M   'P 1'
#
loop_
_entity.id
_entity.type
_entity.pdbx_description
1 polymer ?
#
loop_
_entity_poly.entity_id
_entity_poly.type
_entity_poly.pdbx_seq_one_letter_code
_entity_poly.pdbx_strand_id
1 'polypeptide(L)'
;LEDFGSAVGLANFFAAVPALIAAGRQPLLDPSPEAIRALAERGLQQLAKARAARGDIAAQAGAALLCGSAAKGVLMQAQSVPERVISGLQPASPFALRAGLLLRSFTGCW
;
A
#
# COMPACT_ATOMS: atom_id res chain seq x y z
N LEU A 1 4.26 9.83 -11.42
CA LEU A 1 3.84 8.40 -11.33
C LEU A 1 4.84 7.53 -10.58
N GLU A 2 6.13 7.88 -10.55
CA GLU A 2 7.18 7.12 -9.86
C GLU A 2 6.92 6.91 -8.37
N ASP A 3 6.50 7.95 -7.66
CA ASP A 3 6.11 7.87 -6.24
C ASP A 3 4.94 6.89 -6.01
N PHE A 4 3.97 6.88 -6.93
CA PHE A 4 2.83 5.97 -6.86
C PHE A 4 3.28 4.52 -7.02
N GLY A 5 4.09 4.25 -8.06
CA GLY A 5 4.62 2.91 -8.33
C GLY A 5 5.49 2.40 -7.20
N SER A 6 6.34 3.27 -6.63
CA SER A 6 7.20 2.95 -5.48
C SER A 6 6.37 2.57 -4.24
N ALA A 7 5.34 3.35 -3.91
CA ALA A 7 4.48 3.07 -2.77
C ALA A 7 3.66 1.78 -2.93
N VAL A 8 3.10 1.55 -4.13
CA VAL A 8 2.34 0.32 -4.43
C VAL A 8 3.26 -0.91 -4.44
N GLY A 9 4.45 -0.80 -5.03
CA GLY A 9 5.46 -1.85 -5.02
C GLY A 9 5.89 -2.22 -3.60
N LEU A 10 6.13 -1.22 -2.74
CA LEU A 10 6.46 -1.44 -1.33
C LEU A 10 5.34 -2.14 -0.56
N ALA A 11 4.08 -1.74 -0.80
CA ALA A 11 2.93 -2.39 -0.18
C ALA A 11 2.80 -3.86 -0.60
N ASN A 12 2.95 -4.16 -1.90
CA ASN A 12 2.91 -5.53 -2.41
C ASN A 12 4.09 -6.36 -1.86
N PHE A 13 5.27 -5.76 -1.73
CA PHE A 13 6.42 -6.40 -1.12
C PHE A 13 6.14 -6.77 0.34
N PHE A 14 5.62 -5.86 1.17
CA PHE A 14 5.23 -6.17 2.55
C PHE A 14 4.18 -7.28 2.65
N ALA A 15 3.20 -7.32 1.74
CA ALA A 15 2.24 -8.41 1.68
C ALA A 15 2.88 -9.77 1.34
N ALA A 16 3.98 -9.77 0.59
CA ALA A 16 4.71 -10.98 0.20
C ALA A 16 5.75 -11.45 1.23
N VAL A 17 6.18 -10.59 2.16
CA VAL A 17 7.22 -10.93 3.17
C VAL A 17 6.93 -12.24 3.91
N PRO A 18 5.72 -12.51 4.44
CA PRO A 18 5.45 -13.77 5.15
C PRO A 18 5.64 -15.01 4.27
N ALA A 19 5.20 -14.93 3.00
CA ALA A 19 5.36 -16.03 2.04
C ALA A 19 6.83 -16.26 1.68
N LEU A 20 7.63 -15.18 1.57
CA LEU A 20 9.07 -15.26 1.32
C LEU A 20 9.82 -15.89 2.50
N ILE A 21 9.44 -15.54 3.73
CA ILE A 21 9.99 -16.15 4.95
C ILE A 21 9.62 -17.64 5.03
N ALA A 22 8.36 -17.98 4.75
CA ALA A 22 7.91 -19.38 4.71
C ALA A 22 8.65 -20.20 3.63
N ALA A 23 9.06 -19.55 2.53
CA ALA A 23 9.91 -20.14 1.50
C ALA A 23 11.41 -20.17 1.86
N GLY A 24 11.78 -19.84 3.09
CA GLY A 24 13.18 -19.85 3.58
C GLY A 24 14.04 -18.71 3.03
N ARG A 25 13.44 -17.60 2.58
CA ARG A 25 14.17 -16.40 2.15
C ARG A 25 14.26 -15.38 3.28
N GLN A 26 15.27 -14.50 3.20
CA GLN A 26 15.42 -13.35 4.09
C GLN A 26 15.19 -12.06 3.29
N PRO A 27 13.91 -11.64 3.12
CA PRO A 27 13.57 -10.52 2.23
C PRO A 27 13.90 -9.15 2.82
N LEU A 28 13.92 -9.01 4.15
CA LEU A 28 14.19 -7.74 4.84
C LEU A 28 15.68 -7.62 5.12
N LEU A 29 16.27 -6.50 4.70
CA LEU A 29 17.64 -6.12 5.04
C LEU A 29 17.80 -5.89 6.54
N ASP A 30 16.81 -5.22 7.13
CA ASP A 30 16.67 -5.00 8.58
C ASP A 30 15.24 -5.36 9.00
N PRO A 31 15.04 -6.43 9.79
CA PRO A 31 13.72 -6.83 10.29
C PRO A 31 13.28 -6.02 11.52
N SER A 32 14.04 -5.02 11.97
CA SER A 32 13.67 -4.17 13.10
C SER A 32 12.29 -3.52 12.89
N PRO A 33 11.41 -3.53 13.90
CA PRO A 33 10.15 -2.81 13.89
C PRO A 33 10.29 -1.34 13.48
N GLU A 34 11.40 -0.70 13.84
CA GLU A 34 11.69 0.71 13.54
C GLU A 34 11.96 0.93 12.06
N ALA A 35 12.78 0.06 11.45
CA ALA A 35 13.10 0.10 10.02
C ALA A 35 11.85 -0.14 9.17
N ILE A 36 11.01 -1.11 9.56
CA ILE A 36 9.73 -1.38 8.89
C ILE A 36 8.81 -0.17 8.99
N ARG A 37 8.71 0.47 10.16
CA ARG A 37 7.91 1.69 10.36
C ARG A 37 8.39 2.83 9.47
N ALA A 38 9.69 3.07 9.41
CA ALA A 38 10.29 4.14 8.61
C ALA A 38 10.04 3.92 7.11
N LEU A 39 10.15 2.67 6.63
CA LEU A 39 9.82 2.32 5.24
C LEU A 39 8.33 2.51 4.95
N ALA A 40 7.45 2.06 5.85
CA ALA A 40 6.01 2.23 5.71
C ALA A 40 5.61 3.72 5.66
N GLU A 41 6.19 4.54 6.53
CA GLU A 41 5.97 5.98 6.56
C GLU A 41 6.42 6.64 5.25
N ARG A 42 7.61 6.31 4.76
CA ARG A 42 8.10 6.80 3.46
C ARG A 42 7.15 6.43 2.32
N GLY A 43 6.65 5.19 2.30
CA GLY A 43 5.66 4.75 1.31
C GLY A 43 4.34 5.53 1.40
N LEU A 44 3.86 5.83 2.61
CA LEU A 44 2.66 6.66 2.81
C LEU A 44 2.86 8.09 2.31
N GLN A 45 4.03 8.69 2.55
CA GLN A 45 4.38 10.02 2.06
C GLN A 45 4.43 10.05 0.52
N GLN A 46 5.05 9.05 -0.11
CA GLN A 46 5.07 8.91 -1.57
C GLN A 46 3.66 8.76 -2.15
N LEU A 47 2.82 7.95 -1.51
CA LEU A 47 1.43 7.78 -1.93
C LEU A 47 0.61 9.07 -1.78
N ALA A 48 0.87 9.87 -0.73
CA ALA A 48 0.24 11.16 -0.54
C ALA A 48 0.66 12.18 -1.62
N LYS A 49 1.97 12.26 -1.93
CA LYS A 49 2.50 13.09 -3.02
C LYS A 49 1.88 12.71 -4.37
N ALA A 50 1.84 11.41 -4.67
CA ALA A 50 1.22 10.90 -5.89
C ALA A 50 -0.27 11.23 -6.01
N ARG A 51 -1.02 11.23 -4.89
CA ARG A 51 -2.43 11.63 -4.88
C ARG A 51 -2.61 13.12 -5.09
N ALA A 52 -1.74 13.95 -4.51
CA ALA A 52 -1.78 15.40 -4.72
C ALA A 52 -1.52 15.76 -6.19
N ALA A 53 -0.59 15.05 -6.85
CA ALA A 53 -0.29 15.20 -8.27
C ALA A 53 -1.28 14.48 -9.21
N ARG A 54 -2.40 13.94 -8.70
CA ARG A 54 -3.38 13.21 -9.53
C ARG A 54 -4.05 14.09 -10.58
N GLY A 55 -4.19 15.39 -10.32
CA GLY A 55 -4.76 16.34 -11.27
C GLY A 55 -3.93 16.51 -12.55
N ASP A 56 -2.63 16.21 -12.49
CA ASP A 56 -1.70 16.34 -13.61
C ASP A 56 -1.64 15.07 -14.48
N ILE A 57 -2.37 14.03 -14.11
CA ILE A 57 -2.38 12.73 -14.79
C ILE A 57 -3.58 12.67 -15.72
N ALA A 58 -3.35 12.26 -16.97
CA ALA A 58 -4.43 12.06 -17.95
C ALA A 58 -5.53 11.15 -17.38
N ALA A 59 -6.80 11.51 -17.60
CA ALA A 59 -7.95 10.80 -17.04
C ALA A 59 -7.94 9.29 -17.35
N GLN A 60 -7.44 8.90 -18.52
CA GLN A 60 -7.27 7.51 -18.96
C GLN A 60 -6.26 6.72 -18.11
N ALA A 61 -5.28 7.37 -17.48
CA ALA A 61 -4.32 6.75 -16.57
C ALA A 61 -4.82 6.76 -15.10
N GLY A 62 -5.94 7.43 -14.82
CA GLY A 62 -6.54 7.53 -13.49
C GLY A 62 -6.98 6.18 -12.90
N ALA A 63 -7.29 5.19 -13.75
CA ALA A 63 -7.68 3.85 -13.34
C ALA A 63 -6.53 3.07 -12.66
N ALA A 64 -5.27 3.32 -13.02
CA ALA A 64 -4.12 2.70 -12.36
C ALA A 64 -3.95 3.19 -10.91
N LEU A 65 -4.40 4.42 -10.63
CA LEU A 65 -4.31 5.01 -9.28
C LEU A 65 -5.26 4.34 -8.28
N LEU A 66 -6.25 3.60 -8.77
CA LEU A 66 -7.25 2.89 -7.98
C LEU A 66 -6.65 1.76 -7.15
N CYS A 67 -5.55 1.14 -7.60
CA CYS A 67 -4.78 0.14 -6.84
C CYS A 67 -4.11 0.75 -5.60
N GLY A 68 -3.93 2.06 -5.54
CA GLY A 68 -3.30 2.75 -4.42
C GLY A 68 -4.14 2.79 -3.14
N SER A 69 -5.44 2.50 -3.20
CA SER A 69 -6.29 2.41 -2.00
C SER A 69 -5.92 1.19 -1.16
N ALA A 70 -5.72 0.03 -1.79
CA ALA A 70 -5.24 -1.19 -1.14
C ALA A 70 -3.82 -1.00 -0.57
N ALA A 71 -2.93 -0.37 -1.35
CA ALA A 71 -1.57 -0.07 -0.91
C ALA A 71 -1.54 0.81 0.35
N LYS A 72 -2.44 1.81 0.46
CA LYS A 72 -2.55 2.64 1.67
C LYS A 72 -2.84 1.80 2.91
N GLY A 73 -3.78 0.86 2.83
CA GLY A 73 -4.18 0.01 3.96
C GLY A 73 -3.03 -0.84 4.47
N VAL A 74 -2.30 -1.47 3.54
CA VAL A 74 -1.11 -2.28 3.86
C VAL A 74 -0.03 -1.43 4.53
N LEU A 75 0.30 -0.26 3.97
CA LEU A 75 1.34 0.61 4.53
C LEU A 75 0.95 1.16 5.92
N MET A 76 -0.32 1.51 6.14
CA MET A 76 -0.81 1.92 7.47
C MET A 76 -0.74 0.78 8.49
N GLN A 77 -1.01 -0.45 8.07
CA GLN A 77 -0.88 -1.61 8.95
C GLN A 77 0.59 -1.90 9.28
N ALA A 78 1.48 -1.83 8.29
CA ALA A 78 2.92 -1.97 8.51
C ALA A 78 3.49 -0.88 9.42
N GLN A 79 2.95 0.35 9.36
CA GLN A 79 3.34 1.44 10.26
C GLN A 79 2.83 1.22 11.69
N SER A 80 1.57 0.81 11.85
CA SER A 80 0.94 0.68 13.17
C SER A 80 1.35 -0.58 13.92
N VAL A 81 1.53 -1.69 13.20
CA VAL A 81 1.93 -2.98 13.78
C VAL A 81 2.99 -3.62 12.86
N PRO A 82 4.25 -3.17 12.93
CA PRO A 82 5.32 -3.62 12.03
C PRO A 82 5.58 -5.13 12.09
N GLU A 83 5.36 -5.76 13.25
CA GLU A 83 5.51 -7.22 13.41
C GLU A 83 4.57 -8.03 12.50
N ARG A 84 3.45 -7.43 12.06
CA ARG A 84 2.53 -8.07 11.11
C ARG A 84 3.10 -8.19 9.72
N VAL A 85 4.13 -7.42 9.36
CA VAL A 85 4.83 -7.63 8.08
C VAL A 85 5.52 -8.99 8.05
N ILE A 86 5.96 -9.49 9.20
CA ILE A 86 6.64 -10.78 9.34
C ILE A 86 5.62 -11.90 9.57
N SER A 87 4.68 -11.70 10.49
CA SER A 87 3.70 -12.71 10.91
C SER A 87 2.49 -12.84 9.99
N GLY A 88 2.20 -11.84 9.17
CA GLY A 88 1.03 -11.79 8.28
C GLY A 88 0.25 -10.48 8.43
N LEU A 89 0.16 -9.74 7.33
CA LEU A 89 -0.73 -8.57 7.25
C LEU A 89 -2.18 -9.02 7.19
N GLN A 90 -3.08 -8.22 7.76
CA GLN A 90 -4.50 -8.56 7.73
C GLN A 90 -5.03 -8.23 6.33
N PRO A 91 -5.84 -9.11 5.73
CA PRO A 91 -6.53 -8.78 4.49
C PRO A 91 -7.38 -7.53 4.71
N ALA A 92 -7.45 -6.67 3.69
CA ALA A 92 -8.24 -5.46 3.75
C ALA A 92 -9.68 -5.80 4.17
N SER A 93 -10.21 -5.06 5.14
CA SER A 93 -11.59 -5.27 5.61
C SER A 93 -12.55 -5.22 4.42
N PRO A 94 -13.49 -6.17 4.30
CA PRO A 94 -14.56 -6.14 3.28
C PRO A 94 -15.33 -4.81 3.29
N PHE A 95 -15.35 -4.12 4.44
CA PHE A 95 -15.99 -2.82 4.60
C PHE A 95 -15.24 -1.70 3.89
N ALA A 96 -13.90 -1.72 3.89
CA ALA A 96 -13.09 -0.73 3.16
C ALA A 96 -13.21 -0.91 1.65
N LEU A 97 -13.29 -2.16 1.18
CA LEU A 97 -13.60 -2.50 -0.21
C LEU A 97 -14.99 -1.99 -0.61
N ARG A 98 -16.02 -2.26 0.21
CA ARG A 98 -17.39 -1.78 -0.02
C ARG A 98 -17.50 -0.26 0.01
N ALA A 99 -16.85 0.41 0.97
CA ALA A 99 -16.82 1.87 1.05
C ALA A 99 -16.12 2.50 -0.16
N GLY A 100 -15.03 1.89 -0.65
CA GLY A 100 -14.36 2.32 -1.87
C GLY A 100 -15.22 2.16 -3.13
N LEU A 101 -15.95 1.06 -3.24
CA LEU A 101 -16.92 0.83 -4.32
C LEU A 101 -18.08 1.83 -4.25
N LEU A 102 -18.62 2.11 -3.05
CA LEU A 102 -19.67 3.11 -2.84
C LEU A 102 -19.18 4.52 -3.21
N LEU A 103 -17.98 4.92 -2.77
CA LEU A 103 -17.41 6.21 -3.16
C LEU A 103 -17.23 6.33 -4.67
N ARG A 104 -16.84 5.25 -5.35
CA ARG A 104 -16.77 5.22 -6.83
C ARG A 104 -18.14 5.31 -7.49
N SER A 105 -19.16 4.64 -6.96
CA SER A 105 -20.53 4.77 -7.48
C SER A 105 -21.08 6.18 -7.30
N PHE A 106 -20.67 6.90 -6.25
CA PHE A 106 -21.07 8.29 -6.01
C PHE A 106 -20.24 9.33 -6.78
N THR A 107 -18.97 9.05 -7.09
CA THR A 107 -18.08 10.01 -7.77
C THR A 107 -18.07 9.87 -9.30
N GLY A 108 -18.76 8.88 -9.86
CA GLY A 108 -18.86 8.64 -11.32
C GLY A 108 -17.54 8.25 -11.99
N CYS A 109 -16.45 8.20 -11.23
CA CYS A 109 -15.14 7.76 -11.70
C CYS A 109 -15.07 6.24 -11.52
N TRP A 110 -15.36 5.51 -12.59
CA TRP A 110 -14.96 4.10 -12.70
C TRP A 110 -13.45 3.97 -12.55
#